data_AF-A0A0Q7RI70-F1
#
_entry.id   AF-A0A0Q7RI70-F1
#
_cell.length_a   1.000
_cell.length_b   1.000
_cell.length_c   1.000
_cell.angle_alpha   90.00
_cell.angle_beta   90.00
_cell.angle_gamma   90.00
#
_symmetry.space_group_name_H-M   'P 1'
#
loop_
_entity.id
_entity.type
_entity.pdbx_description
1 polymer ?
#
loop_
_entity_poly.entity_id
_entity_poly.type
_entity_poly.pdbx_seq_one_letter_code
_entity_poly.pdbx_strand_id
1 'polypeptide(L)'
;MAPVRLLAPAKVNLFLHVGPVAADGYHPLSSLVAFADVGDGVTVERAERLSLTVIGPFGAGLGDGGDNLILKALRALGQATGAGDPPVAVTLDKRLPIAAGLGGGSSDAGAALKGARDALGLTLDDAALAEVAAGIGADGPMCLHARAAWAEGRGDRLTFEPRLPPLPAVLINPGEPSPTGAVYRAFDGRGAGSPDRPAAPADWRPTTVADWLTAQRNDLEASAVALQPAIGEALTEAARLPGVRLVRMSGSGATVFALFDTAEAAAAAARSPILARPGWWVRSTTLR
;
A
#
# COMPACT_ATOMS: atom_id res chain seq x y z
N MET A 1 30.39 -3.47 -6.66
CA MET A 1 29.65 -2.48 -5.85
C MET A 1 28.82 -3.21 -4.82
N ALA A 2 28.54 -2.60 -3.66
CA ALA A 2 27.71 -3.21 -2.63
C ALA A 2 26.24 -3.34 -3.10
N PRO A 3 25.47 -4.30 -2.58
CA PRO A 3 24.04 -4.41 -2.84
C PRO A 3 23.28 -3.16 -2.39
N VAL A 4 22.30 -2.73 -3.18
CA VAL A 4 21.36 -1.65 -2.82
C VAL A 4 20.21 -2.28 -2.03
N ARG A 5 19.94 -1.77 -0.83
CA ARG A 5 18.88 -2.27 0.05
C ARG A 5 17.84 -1.19 0.28
N LEU A 6 16.59 -1.51 0.00
CA LEU A 6 15.47 -0.58 0.02
C LEU A 6 14.30 -1.19 0.81
N LEU A 7 13.58 -0.33 1.52
CA LEU A 7 12.26 -0.67 2.05
C LEU A 7 11.23 -0.43 0.95
N ALA A 8 10.34 -1.38 0.74
CA ALA A 8 9.10 -1.24 -0.01
C ALA A 8 7.95 -1.03 1.00
N PRO A 9 7.65 0.22 1.39
CA PRO A 9 6.73 0.50 2.48
C PRO A 9 5.28 0.11 2.15
N ALA A 10 4.53 -0.29 3.17
CA ALA A 10 3.10 -0.55 3.03
C ALA A 10 2.34 0.75 2.74
N LYS A 11 1.50 0.74 1.71
CA LYS A 11 0.59 1.84 1.37
C LYS A 11 -0.70 1.72 2.17
N VAL A 12 -1.17 2.81 2.77
CA VAL A 12 -2.43 2.88 3.50
C VAL A 12 -3.31 3.97 2.91
N ASN A 13 -4.52 3.61 2.49
CA ASN A 13 -5.55 4.58 2.14
C ASN A 13 -6.19 5.09 3.45
N LEU A 14 -5.86 6.31 3.88
CA LEU A 14 -6.41 6.88 5.12
C LEU A 14 -7.93 7.11 5.01
N PHE A 15 -8.43 7.37 3.80
CA PHE A 15 -9.83 7.26 3.41
C PHE A 15 -9.91 6.81 1.95
N LEU A 16 -11.08 6.39 1.48
CA LEU A 16 -11.30 6.06 0.08
C LEU A 16 -12.75 6.36 -0.33
N HIS A 17 -12.92 7.41 -1.14
CA HIS A 17 -14.18 7.80 -1.74
C HIS A 17 -14.23 7.29 -3.19
N VAL A 18 -15.27 6.54 -3.53
CA VAL A 18 -15.41 5.84 -4.81
C VAL A 18 -16.70 6.27 -5.50
N GLY A 19 -16.59 6.66 -6.77
CA GLY A 19 -17.71 7.02 -7.64
C GLY A 19 -18.31 5.82 -8.38
N PRO A 20 -19.33 6.02 -9.22
CA PRO A 20 -19.85 4.97 -10.09
C PRO A 20 -18.81 4.52 -11.12
N VAL A 21 -18.90 3.27 -11.56
CA VAL A 21 -18.06 2.78 -12.68
C VAL A 21 -18.21 3.69 -13.90
N ALA A 22 -17.08 4.13 -14.44
CA ALA A 22 -17.02 4.96 -15.63
C ALA A 22 -17.04 4.09 -16.90
N ALA A 23 -17.17 4.75 -18.06
CA ALA A 23 -17.25 4.07 -19.37
C ALA A 23 -16.01 3.23 -19.71
N ASP A 24 -14.87 3.51 -19.08
CA ASP A 24 -13.61 2.79 -19.24
C ASP A 24 -13.50 1.53 -18.36
N GLY A 25 -14.53 1.22 -17.56
CA GLY A 25 -14.58 0.09 -16.64
C GLY A 25 -13.87 0.32 -15.30
N TYR A 26 -13.40 1.53 -15.02
CA TYR A 26 -12.78 1.90 -13.75
C TYR A 26 -13.67 2.84 -12.94
N HIS A 27 -13.50 2.81 -11.62
CA HIS A 27 -14.17 3.74 -10.73
C HIS A 27 -13.29 4.97 -10.52
N PRO A 28 -13.80 6.20 -10.79
CA PRO A 28 -13.15 7.39 -10.31
C PRO A 28 -13.14 7.35 -8.78
N LEU A 29 -12.03 7.76 -8.17
CA LEU A 29 -11.85 7.76 -6.73
C LEU A 29 -11.15 9.02 -6.24
N SER A 30 -11.25 9.25 -4.93
CA SER A 30 -10.42 10.20 -4.17
C SER A 30 -9.95 9.54 -2.88
N SER A 31 -8.67 9.70 -2.56
CA SER A 31 -8.06 9.12 -1.36
C SER A 31 -6.90 10.00 -0.89
N LEU A 32 -6.73 10.13 0.43
CA LEU A 32 -5.44 10.52 1.01
C LEU A 32 -4.69 9.25 1.37
N VAL A 33 -3.52 9.07 0.78
CA VAL A 33 -2.68 7.90 0.93
C VAL A 33 -1.46 8.26 1.76
N ALA A 34 -1.06 7.36 2.65
CA ALA A 34 0.15 7.44 3.46
C ALA A 34 0.95 6.13 3.34
N PHE A 35 2.22 6.18 3.71
CA PHE A 35 3.14 5.06 3.67
C PHE A 35 3.66 4.74 5.08
N ALA A 36 3.68 3.46 5.40
CA ALA A 36 4.16 2.94 6.66
C ALA A 36 5.69 2.88 6.70
N ASP A 37 6.28 3.07 7.88
CA ASP A 37 7.69 2.77 8.15
C ASP A 37 7.98 1.25 8.24
N VAL A 38 6.99 0.40 7.96
CA VAL A 38 7.11 -1.04 7.79
C VAL A 38 6.75 -1.45 6.36
N GLY A 39 7.36 -2.53 5.88
CA GLY A 39 7.26 -2.94 4.49
C GLY A 39 8.03 -4.21 4.20
N ASP A 40 8.11 -4.53 2.91
CA ASP A 40 8.96 -5.60 2.40
C ASP A 40 10.40 -5.10 2.22
N GLY A 41 11.36 -6.02 2.28
CA GLY A 41 12.76 -5.71 2.02
C GLY A 41 13.12 -6.04 0.59
N VAL A 42 13.66 -5.09 -0.17
CA VAL A 42 14.15 -5.32 -1.54
C VAL A 42 15.65 -5.10 -1.59
N THR A 43 16.39 -6.14 -1.96
CA THR A 43 17.83 -6.05 -2.20
C THR A 43 18.10 -6.23 -3.69
N VAL A 44 18.83 -5.31 -4.30
CA VAL A 44 19.21 -5.35 -5.72
C VAL A 44 20.73 -5.29 -5.84
N GLU A 45 21.30 -6.21 -6.60
CA GLU A 45 22.73 -6.25 -6.89
C GLU A 45 22.99 -6.55 -8.37
N ARG A 46 24.15 -6.11 -8.89
CA ARG A 46 24.55 -6.46 -10.25
C ARG A 46 24.76 -7.97 -10.37
N ALA A 47 24.31 -8.55 -11.47
CA ALA A 47 24.46 -9.96 -11.79
C ALA A 47 24.70 -10.14 -13.30
N GLU A 48 24.89 -11.37 -13.76
CA GLU A 48 24.99 -11.64 -15.20
C GLU A 48 23.63 -11.58 -15.91
N ARG A 49 22.54 -11.84 -15.18
CA ARG A 49 21.18 -11.96 -15.73
C ARG A 49 20.15 -11.44 -14.74
N LEU A 50 19.01 -10.96 -15.24
CA LEU A 50 17.85 -10.66 -14.41
C LEU A 50 17.36 -11.91 -13.67
N SER A 51 17.26 -11.83 -12.35
CA SER A 51 16.71 -12.90 -11.51
C SER A 51 15.98 -12.35 -10.29
N LEU A 52 15.02 -13.12 -9.78
CA LEU A 52 14.27 -12.81 -8.58
C LEU A 52 14.26 -14.01 -7.64
N THR A 53 14.69 -13.79 -6.40
CA THR A 53 14.53 -14.71 -5.27
C THR A 53 13.53 -14.10 -4.30
N VAL A 54 12.51 -14.85 -3.91
CA VAL A 54 11.54 -14.43 -2.90
C VAL A 54 11.75 -15.25 -1.64
N ILE A 55 11.97 -14.56 -0.51
CA ILE A 55 12.09 -15.13 0.82
C ILE A 55 11.02 -14.53 1.74
N GLY A 56 11.01 -14.95 3.00
CA GLY A 56 10.12 -14.40 4.02
C GLY A 56 8.81 -15.16 4.16
N PRO A 57 8.05 -14.86 5.23
CA PRO A 57 6.88 -15.66 5.64
C PRO A 57 5.74 -15.66 4.62
N PHE A 58 5.62 -14.60 3.81
CA PHE A 58 4.60 -14.48 2.77
C PHE A 58 5.18 -14.69 1.36
N GLY A 59 6.39 -15.23 1.24
CA GLY A 59 7.02 -15.51 -0.05
C GLY A 59 6.48 -16.75 -0.76
N ALA A 60 5.97 -17.72 0.02
CA ALA A 60 5.44 -18.96 -0.50
C ALA A 60 4.21 -18.70 -1.40
N GLY A 61 4.28 -19.13 -2.66
CA GLY A 61 3.19 -18.97 -3.64
C GLY A 61 3.31 -17.75 -4.56
N LEU A 62 4.33 -16.89 -4.42
CA LEU A 62 4.56 -15.77 -5.35
C LEU A 62 5.18 -16.16 -6.71
N GLY A 63 5.40 -17.46 -6.94
CA GLY A 63 5.69 -18.08 -8.25
C GLY A 63 7.04 -17.70 -8.90
N ASP A 64 7.49 -18.56 -9.79
CA ASP A 64 8.71 -18.47 -10.58
C ASP A 64 8.45 -17.83 -11.97
N GLY A 65 8.40 -16.49 -12.03
CA GLY A 65 9.08 -15.80 -13.15
C GLY A 65 8.26 -15.11 -14.25
N GLY A 66 6.92 -15.17 -14.27
CA GLY A 66 6.11 -14.51 -15.31
C GLY A 66 5.40 -13.23 -14.84
N ASP A 67 4.58 -13.37 -13.80
CA ASP A 67 3.59 -12.35 -13.43
C ASP A 67 4.00 -11.39 -12.32
N ASN A 68 5.17 -11.61 -11.70
CA ASN A 68 5.65 -10.78 -10.60
C ASN A 68 5.93 -9.33 -11.06
N LEU A 69 5.36 -8.35 -10.34
CA LEU A 69 5.46 -6.93 -10.68
C LEU A 69 6.90 -6.41 -10.66
N ILE A 70 7.81 -6.99 -9.85
CA ILE A 70 9.24 -6.66 -9.89
C ILE A 70 9.82 -6.99 -11.27
N LEU A 71 9.61 -8.21 -11.75
CA LEU A 71 10.17 -8.64 -13.04
C LEU A 71 9.55 -7.84 -14.20
N LYS A 72 8.25 -7.56 -14.14
CA LYS A 72 7.57 -6.69 -15.11
C LYS A 72 8.18 -5.29 -15.12
N ALA A 73 8.40 -4.69 -13.95
CA ALA A 73 8.98 -3.36 -13.81
C ALA A 73 10.42 -3.29 -14.33
N LEU A 74 11.26 -4.28 -14.00
CA LEU A 74 12.64 -4.31 -14.46
C LEU A 74 12.76 -4.55 -15.97
N ARG A 75 11.90 -5.41 -16.55
CA ARG A 75 11.82 -5.55 -18.00
C ARG A 75 11.37 -4.25 -18.66
N ALA A 76 10.37 -3.57 -18.11
CA ALA A 76 9.90 -2.27 -18.60
C ALA A 76 11.01 -1.19 -18.53
N LEU A 77 11.81 -1.18 -17.47
CA LEU A 77 13.00 -0.33 -17.35
C LEU A 77 14.03 -0.65 -18.46
N GLY A 78 14.26 -1.93 -18.73
CA GLY A 78 15.11 -2.38 -19.82
C GLY A 78 14.66 -1.89 -21.20
N GLN A 79 13.35 -1.94 -21.46
CA GLN A 79 12.75 -1.41 -22.68
C GLN A 79 12.89 0.12 -22.76
N ALA A 80 12.61 0.83 -21.67
CA ALA A 80 12.71 2.29 -21.62
C ALA A 80 14.14 2.81 -21.84
N THR A 81 15.15 2.01 -21.49
CA THR A 81 16.57 2.36 -21.66
C THR A 81 17.20 1.80 -22.94
N GLY A 82 16.48 0.95 -23.69
CA GLY A 82 17.00 0.26 -24.88
C GLY A 82 18.10 -0.77 -24.58
N ALA A 83 18.33 -1.11 -23.31
CA ALA A 83 19.42 -1.99 -22.88
C ALA A 83 19.04 -3.47 -22.75
N GLY A 84 17.76 -3.81 -22.97
CA GLY A 84 17.22 -5.14 -22.69
C GLY A 84 17.10 -5.39 -21.17
N ASP A 85 16.90 -6.65 -20.78
CA ASP A 85 16.71 -7.00 -19.36
C ASP A 85 17.87 -6.49 -18.49
N PRO A 86 17.60 -5.70 -17.42
CA PRO A 86 18.66 -5.19 -16.56
C PRO A 86 19.43 -6.33 -15.89
N PRO A 87 20.79 -6.33 -15.93
CA PRO A 87 21.62 -7.42 -15.41
C PRO A 87 21.72 -7.33 -13.87
N VAL A 88 20.63 -7.64 -13.18
CA VAL A 88 20.53 -7.56 -11.72
C VAL A 88 19.91 -8.81 -11.09
N ALA A 89 20.41 -9.19 -9.93
CA ALA A 89 19.75 -10.15 -9.05
C ALA A 89 18.95 -9.38 -7.99
N VAL A 90 17.69 -9.77 -7.80
CA VAL A 90 16.80 -9.17 -6.81
C VAL A 90 16.43 -10.21 -5.76
N THR A 91 16.55 -9.83 -4.48
CA THR A 91 15.98 -10.59 -3.36
C THR A 91 14.86 -9.78 -2.73
N LEU A 92 13.65 -10.35 -2.72
CA LEU A 92 12.48 -9.83 -2.03
C LEU A 92 12.28 -10.58 -0.72
N ASP A 93 12.40 -9.90 0.42
CA ASP A 93 11.98 -10.37 1.73
C ASP A 93 10.52 -9.96 1.97
N LYS A 94 9.60 -10.90 1.67
CA LYS A 94 8.15 -10.68 1.68
C LYS A 94 7.57 -10.85 3.09
N ARG A 95 7.32 -9.72 3.74
CA ARG A 95 6.83 -9.57 5.12
C ARG A 95 5.43 -8.99 5.21
N LEU A 96 4.96 -8.31 4.16
CA LEU A 96 3.58 -7.84 4.06
C LEU A 96 2.66 -8.98 3.59
N PRO A 97 1.45 -9.11 4.19
CA PRO A 97 0.44 -10.04 3.70
C PRO A 97 0.09 -9.78 2.23
N ILE A 98 -0.20 -10.84 1.48
CA ILE A 98 -0.59 -10.77 0.07
C ILE A 98 -2.07 -10.35 -0.06
N ALA A 99 -2.42 -9.60 -1.11
CA ALA A 99 -3.80 -9.20 -1.43
C ALA A 99 -4.52 -8.50 -0.25
N ALA A 100 -3.79 -7.60 0.40
CA ALA A 100 -4.10 -7.08 1.72
C ALA A 100 -4.50 -5.59 1.76
N GLY A 101 -4.62 -4.93 0.60
CA GLY A 101 -4.96 -3.50 0.55
C GLY A 101 -3.78 -2.59 0.94
N LEU A 102 -2.56 -3.13 0.90
CA LEU A 102 -1.32 -2.46 1.32
C LEU A 102 -0.40 -2.03 0.17
N GLY A 103 -0.82 -2.20 -1.09
CA GLY A 103 0.01 -1.85 -2.26
C GLY A 103 1.34 -2.61 -2.35
N GLY A 104 1.50 -3.73 -1.64
CA GLY A 104 2.80 -4.40 -1.46
C GLY A 104 3.52 -4.69 -2.78
N GLY A 105 2.87 -5.34 -3.75
CA GLY A 105 3.51 -5.65 -5.03
C GLY A 105 3.93 -4.42 -5.86
N SER A 106 3.17 -3.33 -5.81
CA SER A 106 3.54 -2.07 -6.47
C SER A 106 4.69 -1.37 -5.76
N SER A 107 4.74 -1.44 -4.42
CA SER A 107 5.85 -0.95 -3.60
C SER A 107 7.13 -1.74 -3.84
N ASP A 108 7.02 -3.07 -3.92
CA ASP A 108 8.10 -3.99 -4.27
C ASP A 108 8.71 -3.63 -5.63
N ALA A 109 7.86 -3.42 -6.64
CA ALA A 109 8.27 -3.01 -7.98
C ALA A 109 8.95 -1.63 -8.00
N GLY A 110 8.38 -0.64 -7.29
CA GLY A 110 8.97 0.69 -7.16
C GLY A 110 10.35 0.67 -6.49
N ALA A 111 10.50 -0.11 -5.42
CA ALA A 111 11.78 -0.31 -4.76
C ALA A 111 12.79 -1.04 -5.68
N ALA A 112 12.37 -2.05 -6.43
CA ALA A 112 13.24 -2.72 -7.39
C ALA A 112 13.71 -1.79 -8.51
N LEU A 113 12.84 -0.92 -9.02
CA LEU A 113 13.18 0.10 -10.02
C LEU A 113 14.26 1.06 -9.52
N LYS A 114 14.09 1.62 -8.33
CA LYS A 114 15.11 2.49 -7.70
C LYS A 114 16.42 1.73 -7.47
N GLY A 115 16.31 0.50 -6.95
CA GLY A 115 17.45 -0.35 -6.67
C GLY A 115 18.24 -0.67 -7.94
N ALA A 116 17.58 -0.97 -9.06
CA ALA A 116 18.23 -1.22 -10.33
C ALA A 116 18.88 0.03 -10.92
N ARG A 117 18.20 1.19 -10.87
CA ARG A 117 18.80 2.47 -11.28
C ARG A 117 20.10 2.72 -10.52
N ASP A 118 20.06 2.62 -9.20
CA ASP A 118 21.21 2.92 -8.34
C ASP A 118 22.30 1.85 -8.48
N ALA A 119 21.91 0.57 -8.51
CA ALA A 119 22.84 -0.55 -8.65
C ALA A 119 23.52 -0.57 -10.01
N LEU A 120 22.91 -0.07 -11.08
CA LEU A 120 23.51 0.00 -12.41
C LEU A 120 24.15 1.37 -12.73
N GLY A 121 23.85 2.40 -11.93
CA GLY A 121 24.34 3.76 -12.17
C GLY A 121 23.63 4.42 -13.37
N LEU A 122 22.34 4.14 -13.56
CA LEU A 122 21.57 4.71 -14.66
C LEU A 122 21.25 6.18 -14.40
N THR A 123 21.37 7.01 -15.43
CA THR A 123 21.04 8.44 -15.38
C THR A 123 19.55 8.68 -15.67
N LEU A 124 18.67 8.00 -14.93
CA LEU A 124 17.22 8.24 -14.97
C LEU A 124 16.79 9.03 -13.73
N ASP A 125 16.03 10.10 -13.94
CA ASP A 125 15.40 10.82 -12.83
C ASP A 125 14.15 10.08 -12.32
N ASP A 126 13.61 10.57 -11.19
CA ASP A 126 12.42 9.98 -10.58
C ASP A 126 11.18 10.10 -11.48
N ALA A 127 11.12 11.10 -12.37
CA ALA A 127 10.00 11.28 -13.29
C ALA A 127 10.01 10.21 -14.38
N ALA A 128 11.15 9.96 -15.03
CA ALA A 128 11.30 8.88 -16.00
C ALA A 128 11.02 7.51 -15.36
N LEU A 129 11.44 7.31 -14.11
CA LEU A 129 11.15 6.08 -13.38
C LEU A 129 9.66 5.94 -13.03
N ALA A 130 8.97 7.04 -12.76
CA ALA A 130 7.52 7.07 -12.53
C ALA A 130 6.74 6.69 -13.79
N GLU A 131 7.18 7.11 -14.97
CA GLU A 131 6.58 6.69 -16.24
C GLU A 131 6.70 5.16 -16.46
N VAL A 132 7.86 4.58 -16.13
CA VAL A 132 8.03 3.11 -16.14
C VAL A 132 7.08 2.46 -15.14
N ALA A 133 6.95 3.01 -13.93
CA ALA A 133 6.07 2.48 -12.90
C ALA A 133 4.58 2.59 -13.27
N ALA A 134 4.17 3.64 -14.01
CA ALA A 134 2.80 3.81 -14.50
C ALA A 134 2.35 2.65 -15.41
N GLY A 135 3.27 2.10 -16.20
CA GLY A 135 3.01 0.93 -17.05
C GLY A 135 2.75 -0.38 -16.29
N ILE A 136 3.06 -0.42 -14.98
CA ILE A 136 2.88 -1.62 -14.13
C ILE A 136 1.49 -1.66 -13.49
N GLY A 137 0.90 -0.48 -13.24
CA GLY A 137 -0.45 -0.34 -12.69
C GLY A 137 -0.66 1.03 -12.04
N ALA A 138 -1.92 1.36 -11.72
CA ALA A 138 -2.30 2.67 -11.20
C ALA A 138 -1.59 3.07 -9.89
N ASP A 139 -1.31 2.09 -9.01
CA ASP A 139 -0.57 2.32 -7.76
C ASP A 139 0.95 2.49 -7.97
N GLY A 140 1.47 2.22 -9.18
CA GLY A 140 2.90 2.18 -9.50
C GLY A 140 3.64 3.48 -9.18
N PRO A 141 3.27 4.63 -9.77
CA PRO A 141 3.93 5.91 -9.51
C PRO A 141 3.87 6.30 -8.04
N MET A 142 2.72 6.12 -7.38
CA MET A 142 2.54 6.45 -5.98
C MET A 142 3.47 5.62 -5.08
N CYS A 143 3.54 4.31 -5.32
CA CYS A 143 4.39 3.40 -4.55
C CYS A 143 5.88 3.57 -4.88
N LEU A 144 6.21 3.96 -6.12
CA LEU A 144 7.56 4.39 -6.45
C LEU A 144 7.95 5.58 -5.59
N HIS A 145 7.14 6.64 -5.50
CA HIS A 145 7.50 7.79 -4.70
C HIS A 145 7.50 7.50 -3.19
N ALA A 146 6.56 6.68 -2.71
CA ALA A 146 6.41 6.32 -1.30
C ALA A 146 6.28 7.55 -0.38
N ARG A 147 5.46 8.51 -0.79
CA ARG A 147 5.19 9.78 -0.09
C ARG A 147 3.69 9.98 0.02
N ALA A 148 3.23 10.60 1.10
CA ALA A 148 1.84 10.97 1.22
C ALA A 148 1.34 11.79 0.02
N ALA A 149 0.16 11.43 -0.47
CA ALA A 149 -0.44 12.06 -1.63
C ALA A 149 -1.96 11.96 -1.59
N TRP A 150 -2.61 12.99 -2.13
CA TRP A 150 -3.97 12.88 -2.62
C TRP A 150 -3.94 12.13 -3.94
N ALA A 151 -4.65 11.01 -4.02
CA ALA A 151 -4.80 10.19 -5.20
C ALA A 151 -6.22 10.32 -5.74
N GLU A 152 -6.34 10.75 -6.99
CA GLU A 152 -7.61 11.01 -7.67
C GLU A 152 -7.65 10.28 -9.03
N GLY A 153 -8.79 10.33 -9.73
CA GLY A 153 -8.93 9.62 -11.01
C GLY A 153 -9.02 8.12 -10.77
N ARG A 154 -8.13 7.31 -11.36
CA ARG A 154 -8.04 5.88 -11.06
C ARG A 154 -7.09 5.58 -9.88
N GLY A 155 -6.66 6.63 -9.17
CA GLY A 155 -5.56 6.61 -8.20
C GLY A 155 -4.21 7.00 -8.81
N ASP A 156 -4.20 7.38 -10.09
CA ASP A 156 -3.02 7.75 -10.89
C ASP A 156 -2.75 9.25 -10.92
N ARG A 157 -3.75 10.09 -10.59
CA ARG A 157 -3.59 11.55 -10.50
C ARG A 157 -3.16 11.93 -9.09
N LEU A 158 -1.86 12.16 -8.90
CA LEU A 158 -1.25 12.38 -7.59
C LEU A 158 -0.98 13.85 -7.32
N THR A 159 -1.37 14.33 -6.13
CA THR A 159 -0.89 15.59 -5.55
C THR A 159 -0.21 15.30 -4.22
N PHE A 160 1.12 15.41 -4.15
CA PHE A 160 1.86 15.14 -2.92
C PHE A 160 1.44 16.06 -1.77
N GLU A 161 1.37 15.50 -0.57
CA GLU A 161 0.94 16.19 0.64
C GLU A 161 2.02 16.12 1.73
N PRO A 162 3.09 16.91 1.61
CA PRO A 162 4.20 16.87 2.57
C PRO A 162 3.83 17.39 3.96
N ARG A 163 2.63 17.96 4.13
CA ARG A 163 2.14 18.45 5.42
C ARG A 163 1.53 17.35 6.28
N LEU A 164 1.24 16.16 5.73
CA LEU A 164 0.74 15.04 6.53
C LEU A 164 1.72 14.75 7.67
N PRO A 165 1.30 14.87 8.94
CA PRO A 165 2.20 14.59 10.05
C PRO A 165 2.41 13.09 10.18
N PRO A 166 3.48 12.65 10.87
CA PRO A 166 3.61 11.25 11.26
C PRO A 166 2.40 10.82 12.11
N LEU A 167 1.72 9.76 11.69
CA LEU A 167 0.57 9.20 12.41
C LEU A 167 0.94 7.84 13.01
N PRO A 168 1.03 7.72 14.35
CA PRO A 168 1.19 6.44 15.01
C PRO A 168 0.02 5.50 14.72
N ALA A 169 0.31 4.29 14.27
CA ALA A 169 -0.70 3.36 13.83
C ALA A 169 -0.38 1.90 14.16
N VAL A 170 -1.40 1.06 14.11
CA VAL A 170 -1.30 -0.40 14.09
C VAL A 170 -1.97 -0.91 12.82
N LEU A 171 -1.25 -1.71 12.03
CA LEU A 171 -1.80 -2.46 10.90
C LEU A 171 -2.21 -3.85 11.40
N ILE A 172 -3.42 -4.27 11.04
CA ILE A 172 -4.07 -5.50 11.49
C ILE A 172 -4.65 -6.18 10.25
N ASN A 173 -4.10 -7.33 9.89
CA ASN A 173 -4.60 -8.13 8.78
C ASN A 173 -5.08 -9.48 9.33
N PRO A 174 -6.33 -9.89 9.07
CA PRO A 174 -6.89 -11.12 9.61
C PRO A 174 -6.31 -12.41 8.99
N GLY A 175 -5.39 -12.30 8.01
CA GLY A 175 -4.81 -13.44 7.29
C GLY A 175 -5.63 -13.88 6.06
N GLU A 176 -6.70 -13.15 5.76
CA GLU A 176 -7.66 -13.51 4.72
C GLU A 176 -7.48 -12.68 3.44
N PRO A 177 -7.70 -13.26 2.25
CA PRO A 177 -7.62 -12.52 0.99
C PRO A 177 -8.81 -11.56 0.83
N SER A 178 -8.55 -10.39 0.25
CA SER A 178 -9.62 -9.49 -0.22
C SER A 178 -9.37 -9.08 -1.67
N PRO A 179 -9.89 -9.87 -2.65
CA PRO A 179 -9.64 -9.60 -4.06
C PRO A 179 -10.32 -8.29 -4.50
N THR A 180 -9.52 -7.29 -4.87
CA THR A 180 -9.98 -5.95 -5.25
C THR A 180 -11.15 -5.96 -6.22
N GLY A 181 -11.06 -6.73 -7.32
CA GLY A 181 -12.14 -6.78 -8.31
C GLY A 181 -13.46 -7.37 -7.78
N ALA A 182 -13.42 -8.29 -6.81
CA ALA A 182 -14.64 -8.81 -6.19
C ALA A 182 -15.29 -7.76 -5.28
N VAL A 183 -14.47 -7.01 -4.53
CA VAL A 183 -14.93 -5.93 -3.65
C VAL A 183 -15.60 -4.80 -4.45
N TYR A 184 -15.00 -4.36 -5.56
CA TYR A 184 -15.62 -3.36 -6.44
C TYR A 184 -16.95 -3.85 -7.05
N ARG A 185 -17.01 -5.10 -7.54
CA ARG A 185 -18.29 -5.67 -8.03
C ARG A 185 -19.37 -5.72 -6.95
N ALA A 186 -19.01 -6.05 -5.71
CA ALA A 186 -19.95 -6.03 -4.59
C ALA A 186 -20.37 -4.60 -4.22
N PHE A 187 -19.46 -3.62 -4.34
CA PHE A 187 -19.77 -2.19 -4.18
C PHE A 187 -20.77 -1.69 -5.23
N ASP A 188 -20.60 -2.06 -6.49
CA ASP A 188 -21.54 -1.71 -7.57
C ASP A 188 -22.98 -2.15 -7.26
N GLY A 189 -23.14 -3.32 -6.63
CA GLY A 189 -24.44 -3.85 -6.22
C GLY A 189 -25.11 -3.11 -5.05
N ARG A 190 -24.38 -2.29 -4.29
CA ARG A 190 -24.89 -1.53 -3.13
C ARG A 190 -25.34 -0.12 -3.49
N GLY A 191 -24.97 0.38 -4.66
CA GLY A 191 -25.19 1.76 -5.09
C GLY A 191 -23.90 2.59 -5.04
N ALA A 192 -23.76 3.48 -6.01
CA ALA A 192 -22.55 4.28 -6.18
C ALA A 192 -22.44 5.41 -5.16
N GLY A 193 -21.22 5.59 -4.64
CA GLY A 193 -20.83 6.76 -3.86
C GLY A 193 -20.46 7.96 -4.72
N SER A 194 -19.98 9.01 -4.07
CA SER A 194 -19.32 10.14 -4.71
C SER A 194 -17.80 10.04 -4.51
N PRO A 195 -16.97 10.28 -5.55
CA PRO A 195 -15.51 10.33 -5.45
C PRO A 195 -15.02 11.74 -5.07
N ASP A 196 -15.79 12.46 -4.24
CA ASP A 196 -15.48 13.83 -3.87
C ASP A 196 -14.22 13.88 -3.03
N ARG A 197 -13.34 14.83 -3.37
CA ARG A 197 -12.21 15.17 -2.53
C ARG A 197 -12.70 16.05 -1.38
N PRO A 198 -12.65 15.58 -0.12
CA PRO A 198 -13.01 16.41 1.02
C PRO A 198 -12.07 17.62 1.12
N ALA A 199 -12.56 18.71 1.69
CA ALA A 199 -11.69 19.81 2.11
C ALA A 199 -10.63 19.27 3.08
N ALA A 200 -9.39 19.75 2.93
CA ALA A 200 -8.30 19.42 3.82
C ALA A 200 -8.64 19.80 5.29
N PRO A 201 -8.03 19.14 6.28
CA PRO A 201 -8.22 19.51 7.68
C PRO A 201 -7.82 20.97 7.92
N ALA A 202 -8.43 21.60 8.94
CA ALA A 202 -8.19 23.00 9.27
C ALA A 202 -6.71 23.29 9.58
N ASP A 203 -6.01 22.31 10.14
CA ASP A 203 -4.56 22.27 10.27
C ASP A 203 -4.03 20.83 10.23
N TRP A 204 -2.72 20.68 10.16
CA TRP A 204 -2.04 19.39 9.98
C TRP A 204 -1.43 18.86 11.28
N ARG A 205 -1.98 19.20 12.46
CA ARG A 205 -1.58 18.55 13.71
C ARG A 205 -2.09 17.11 13.73
N PRO A 206 -1.34 16.13 14.28
CA PRO A 206 -1.74 14.72 14.30
C PRO A 206 -3.17 14.48 14.81
N THR A 207 -3.55 15.13 15.91
CA THR A 207 -4.90 15.00 16.51
C THR A 207 -5.98 15.56 15.59
N THR A 208 -5.75 16.74 15.00
CA THR A 208 -6.69 17.37 14.07
C THR A 208 -6.87 16.56 12.80
N VAL A 209 -5.80 15.96 12.28
CA VAL A 209 -5.86 15.04 11.13
C VAL A 209 -6.63 13.78 11.49
N ALA A 210 -6.38 13.16 12.65
CA ALA A 210 -7.11 11.98 13.11
C ALA A 210 -8.60 12.27 13.28
N ASP A 211 -8.97 13.38 13.93
CA ASP A 211 -10.35 13.81 14.13
C ASP A 211 -11.06 14.07 12.80
N TRP A 212 -10.40 14.80 11.89
CA TRP A 212 -10.91 15.03 10.54
C TRP A 212 -11.19 13.69 9.86
N LEU A 213 -10.22 12.77 9.86
CA LEU A 213 -10.34 11.43 9.26
C LEU A 213 -11.54 10.65 9.77
N THR A 214 -12.01 10.83 11.02
CA THR A 214 -13.20 10.13 11.52
C THR A 214 -14.48 10.46 10.76
N ALA A 215 -14.57 11.63 10.14
CA ALA A 215 -15.70 12.04 9.32
C ALA A 215 -15.61 11.54 7.87
N GLN A 216 -14.56 10.79 7.52
CA GLN A 216 -14.35 10.26 6.16
C GLN A 216 -14.76 8.80 6.09
N ARG A 217 -14.84 8.28 4.86
CA ARG A 217 -15.31 6.94 4.55
C ARG A 217 -14.26 6.13 3.82
N ASN A 218 -14.32 4.81 3.98
CA ASN A 218 -13.85 3.90 2.95
C ASN A 218 -15.10 3.21 2.37
N ASP A 219 -15.45 3.58 1.15
CA ASP A 219 -16.65 3.06 0.48
C ASP A 219 -16.63 1.56 0.22
N LEU A 220 -15.43 0.99 0.11
CA LEU A 220 -15.26 -0.42 -0.16
C LEU A 220 -15.42 -1.28 1.11
N GLU A 221 -15.42 -0.67 2.29
CA GLU A 221 -15.40 -1.39 3.58
C GLU A 221 -16.62 -2.29 3.77
N ALA A 222 -17.83 -1.76 3.56
CA ALA A 222 -19.04 -2.56 3.73
C ALA A 222 -19.12 -3.74 2.75
N SER A 223 -18.62 -3.57 1.52
CA SER A 223 -18.54 -4.63 0.51
C SER A 223 -17.49 -5.66 0.86
N ALA A 224 -16.31 -5.23 1.30
CA ALA A 224 -15.24 -6.12 1.71
C ALA A 224 -15.62 -6.93 2.95
N VAL A 225 -16.24 -6.32 3.96
CA VAL A 225 -16.74 -7.02 5.17
C VAL A 225 -17.81 -8.06 4.82
N ALA A 226 -18.70 -7.75 3.86
CA ALA A 226 -19.72 -8.71 3.44
C ALA A 226 -19.14 -9.93 2.71
N LEU A 227 -18.05 -9.74 1.96
CA LEU A 227 -17.34 -10.82 1.28
C LEU A 227 -16.41 -11.59 2.23
N GLN A 228 -15.80 -10.89 3.19
CA GLN A 228 -14.84 -11.42 4.13
C GLN A 228 -15.12 -10.91 5.55
N PRO A 229 -15.99 -11.61 6.32
CA PRO A 229 -16.40 -11.21 7.66
C PRO A 229 -15.25 -11.02 8.65
N ALA A 230 -14.10 -11.69 8.45
CA ALA A 230 -12.92 -11.54 9.29
C ALA A 230 -12.37 -10.09 9.31
N ILE A 231 -12.63 -9.30 8.25
CA ILE A 231 -12.33 -7.86 8.23
C ILE A 231 -13.20 -7.13 9.26
N GLY A 232 -14.49 -7.48 9.35
CA GLY A 232 -15.42 -6.91 10.34
C GLY A 232 -15.03 -7.25 11.77
N GLU A 233 -14.51 -8.47 11.99
CA GLU A 233 -13.93 -8.85 13.28
C GLU A 233 -12.70 -8.01 13.62
N ALA A 234 -11.77 -7.82 12.66
CA ALA A 234 -10.60 -6.96 12.85
C ALA A 234 -10.97 -5.52 13.18
N LEU A 235 -11.94 -4.93 12.48
CA LEU A 235 -12.49 -3.60 12.78
C LEU A 235 -13.06 -3.54 14.21
N THR A 236 -13.86 -4.54 14.58
CA THR A 236 -14.54 -4.60 15.89
C THR A 236 -13.54 -4.72 17.05
N GLU A 237 -12.54 -5.58 16.91
CA GLU A 237 -11.53 -5.76 17.97
C GLU A 237 -10.58 -4.57 18.06
N ALA A 238 -10.16 -4.01 16.92
CA ALA A 238 -9.34 -2.81 16.90
C ALA A 238 -10.04 -1.62 17.57
N ALA A 239 -11.36 -1.48 17.42
CA ALA A 239 -12.13 -0.42 18.05
C ALA A 239 -12.20 -0.52 19.59
N ARG A 240 -11.87 -1.70 20.17
CA ARG A 240 -11.81 -1.92 21.62
C ARG A 240 -10.44 -1.57 22.22
N LEU A 241 -9.45 -1.23 21.39
CA LEU A 241 -8.11 -0.92 21.87
C LEU A 241 -8.10 0.38 22.69
N PRO A 242 -7.51 0.38 23.89
CA PRO A 242 -7.38 1.60 24.69
C PRO A 242 -6.64 2.70 23.91
N GLY A 243 -7.22 3.90 23.88
CA GLY A 243 -6.60 5.07 23.25
C GLY A 243 -6.68 5.12 21.73
N VAL A 244 -7.42 4.20 21.08
CA VAL A 244 -7.66 4.26 19.63
C VAL A 244 -8.45 5.51 19.26
N ARG A 245 -8.03 6.19 18.18
CA ARG A 245 -8.68 7.41 17.66
C ARG A 245 -9.56 7.12 16.45
N LEU A 246 -9.07 6.24 15.59
CA LEU A 246 -9.74 5.85 14.35
C LEU A 246 -9.41 4.38 14.08
N VAL A 247 -10.38 3.65 13.55
CA VAL A 247 -10.19 2.33 12.96
C VAL A 247 -10.86 2.32 11.60
N ARG A 248 -10.15 1.83 10.58
CA ARG A 248 -10.68 1.76 9.20
C ARG A 248 -9.93 0.73 8.37
N MET A 249 -10.61 0.15 7.39
CA MET A 249 -9.99 -0.70 6.37
C MET A 249 -9.16 0.14 5.39
N SER A 250 -7.97 -0.33 5.00
CA SER A 250 -7.19 0.28 3.92
C SER A 250 -7.59 -0.27 2.56
N GLY A 251 -7.96 0.60 1.63
CA GLY A 251 -8.20 0.25 0.23
C GLY A 251 -9.37 -0.71 0.08
N SER A 252 -9.17 -1.83 -0.61
CA SER A 252 -10.12 -2.95 -0.70
C SER A 252 -9.96 -3.99 0.42
N GLY A 253 -9.08 -3.76 1.40
CA GLY A 253 -8.78 -4.71 2.46
C GLY A 253 -7.82 -5.84 2.02
N ALA A 254 -7.56 -6.84 2.86
CA ALA A 254 -8.20 -7.10 4.16
C ALA A 254 -7.60 -6.32 5.34
N THR A 255 -6.55 -5.53 5.15
CA THR A 255 -5.88 -4.86 6.28
C THR A 255 -6.72 -3.71 6.83
N VAL A 256 -6.87 -3.70 8.15
CA VAL A 256 -7.40 -2.62 8.96
C VAL A 256 -6.23 -1.85 9.57
N PHE A 257 -6.34 -0.52 9.65
CA PHE A 257 -5.43 0.30 10.42
C PHE A 257 -6.16 0.96 11.59
N ALA A 258 -5.46 1.13 12.70
CA ALA A 258 -5.91 1.83 13.88
C ALA A 258 -4.93 2.97 14.22
N LEU A 259 -5.41 4.20 14.40
CA LEU A 259 -4.59 5.37 14.74
C LEU A 259 -4.57 5.65 16.24
N PHE A 260 -3.44 6.15 16.72
CA PHE A 260 -3.19 6.50 18.12
C PHE A 260 -2.47 7.84 18.21
N ASP A 261 -2.55 8.51 19.37
CA ASP A 261 -1.85 9.79 19.57
C ASP A 261 -0.32 9.64 19.59
N THR A 262 0.19 8.49 20.05
CA THR A 262 1.63 8.26 20.25
C THR A 262 2.08 6.90 19.74
N ALA A 263 3.37 6.81 19.39
CA ALA A 263 4.01 5.57 18.95
C ALA A 263 4.02 4.52 20.06
N GLU A 264 4.14 4.94 21.33
CA GLU A 264 4.11 4.07 22.49
C GLU A 264 2.72 3.42 22.65
N ALA A 265 1.65 4.21 22.48
CA ALA A 265 0.28 3.71 22.53
C ALA A 265 0.01 2.70 21.40
N ALA A 266 0.43 3.03 20.17
CA ALA A 266 0.32 2.10 19.04
C ALA A 266 1.12 0.80 19.28
N ALA A 267 2.35 0.90 19.79
CA ALA A 267 3.17 -0.27 20.09
C ALA A 267 2.57 -1.13 21.22
N ALA A 268 1.99 -0.52 22.25
CA ALA A 268 1.27 -1.24 23.30
C ALA A 268 0.02 -1.93 22.75
N ALA A 269 -0.76 -1.23 21.91
CA ALA A 269 -1.95 -1.77 21.27
C ALA A 269 -1.64 -2.97 20.36
N ALA A 270 -0.55 -2.93 19.59
CA ALA A 270 -0.09 -4.04 18.76
C ALA A 270 0.28 -5.32 19.55
N ARG A 271 0.59 -5.18 20.86
CA ARG A 271 0.87 -6.30 21.77
C ARG A 271 -0.34 -6.69 22.63
N SER A 272 -1.48 -6.05 22.44
CA SER A 272 -2.68 -6.29 23.23
C SER A 272 -3.18 -7.74 23.02
N PRO A 273 -3.60 -8.44 24.08
CA PRO A 273 -4.27 -9.74 23.95
C PRO A 273 -5.51 -9.72 23.04
N ILE A 274 -6.14 -8.55 22.89
CA ILE A 274 -7.29 -8.33 21.97
C ILE A 274 -6.92 -8.71 20.53
N LEU A 275 -5.69 -8.40 20.11
CA LEU A 275 -5.20 -8.67 18.76
C LEU A 275 -4.38 -9.96 18.65
N ALA A 276 -4.17 -10.67 19.76
CA ALA A 276 -3.41 -11.92 19.82
C ALA A 276 -4.25 -13.11 19.32
N ARG A 277 -4.71 -13.02 18.07
CA ARG A 277 -5.54 -14.03 17.42
C ARG A 277 -4.73 -14.91 16.47
N PRO A 278 -4.98 -16.22 16.41
CA PRO A 278 -4.33 -17.10 15.45
C PRO A 278 -4.52 -16.59 14.00
N GLY A 279 -3.45 -16.60 13.22
CA GLY A 279 -3.46 -16.18 11.81
C GLY A 279 -3.42 -14.68 11.57
N TRP A 280 -3.66 -13.84 12.59
CA TRP A 280 -3.61 -12.40 12.42
C TRP A 280 -2.17 -11.90 12.29
N TRP A 281 -1.94 -11.05 11.30
CA TRP A 281 -0.71 -10.28 11.17
C TRP A 281 -0.93 -8.89 11.74
N VAL A 282 -0.13 -8.53 12.75
CA VAL A 282 -0.26 -7.25 13.48
C VAL A 282 1.10 -6.57 13.55
N ARG A 283 1.16 -5.28 13.18
CA ARG A 283 2.39 -4.47 13.26
C ARG A 283 2.08 -3.04 13.68
N SER A 284 2.79 -2.54 14.69
CA SER A 284 2.85 -1.09 14.95
C SER A 284 3.72 -0.41 13.90
N THR A 285 3.36 0.81 13.51
CA THR A 285 4.05 1.60 12.48
C THR A 285 3.80 3.09 12.67
N THR A 286 4.53 3.91 11.92
CA THR A 286 4.23 5.32 11.68
C THR A 286 3.85 5.52 10.22
N LEU A 287 2.69 6.13 9.95
CA LEU A 287 2.26 6.50 8.60
C LEU A 287 2.73 7.92 8.26
N ARG A 288 3.23 8.13 7.03
CA ARG A 288 3.79 9.41 6.53
C ARG A 288 3.54 9.64 5.04
#